data_AF-J2KCK7-F1
#
_entry.id   AF-J2KCK7-F1
#
_cell.length_a   1.000
_cell.length_b   1.000
_cell.length_c   1.000
_cell.angle_alpha   90.00
_cell.angle_beta   90.00
_cell.angle_gamma   90.00
#
_symmetry.space_group_name_H-M   'P 1'
#
loop_
_entity.id
_entity.type
_entity.pdbx_description
1 polymer ?
#
loop_
_entity_poly.entity_id
_entity_poly.type
_entity_poly.pdbx_seq_one_letter_code
_entity_poly.pdbx_strand_id
1 'polypeptide(L)'
;MFQTFGHFASARHFLIRLPAVFLAAVLVGVAGAHAADTWLTITGDPANSASYYIQVNVAAIEVKDDLRLLPVRINRATQWAPAGEALQFRSVATEVQIDCTQQIARYVKAAFYAQPDFRGEPFRITTYAGDDIRPMIFKDSDDDPNARIVKAACSVGNVTNN
;
A
#
# COMPACT_ATOMS: atom_id res chain seq x y z
N MET A 1 49.18 -6.43 75.31
CA MET A 1 48.95 -6.43 73.85
C MET A 1 48.71 -4.98 73.45
N PHE A 2 49.68 -4.39 72.74
CA PHE A 2 49.80 -2.97 72.33
C PHE A 2 48.50 -2.43 71.70
N GLN A 3 47.94 -1.29 72.13
CA GLN A 3 48.22 0.10 71.67
C GLN A 3 48.42 0.15 70.13
N THR A 4 47.74 1.01 69.34
CA THR A 4 47.85 2.47 69.39
C THR A 4 46.86 3.11 68.40
N PHE A 5 46.34 4.28 68.76
CA PHE A 5 45.69 5.27 67.91
C PHE A 5 46.63 5.85 66.84
N GLY A 6 46.07 6.29 65.72
CA GLY A 6 46.66 7.27 64.80
C GLY A 6 45.66 7.62 63.71
N HIS A 7 45.66 8.80 63.07
CA HIS A 7 46.37 10.05 63.28
C HIS A 7 45.61 11.11 62.45
N PHE A 8 45.55 12.34 62.93
CA PHE A 8 45.15 13.53 62.18
C PHE A 8 46.11 13.81 61.01
N ALA A 9 45.61 14.30 59.87
CA ALA A 9 46.23 15.34 59.02
C ALA A 9 45.29 15.63 57.81
N SER A 10 44.66 16.80 57.72
CA SER A 10 45.19 18.09 57.26
C SER A 10 45.15 18.26 55.73
N ALA A 11 44.45 19.32 55.34
CA ALA A 11 44.08 19.71 53.99
C ALA A 11 45.29 20.04 53.10
N ARG A 12 45.18 19.70 51.81
CA ARG A 12 45.84 20.45 50.73
C ARG A 12 44.93 20.52 49.51
N HIS A 13 44.44 21.72 49.24
CA HIS A 13 43.90 22.11 47.95
C HIS A 13 45.00 21.92 46.90
N PHE A 14 44.72 21.09 45.90
CA PHE A 14 45.48 21.08 44.66
C PHE A 14 44.49 21.27 43.51
N LEU A 15 44.57 22.46 42.91
CA LEU A 15 43.90 22.83 41.67
C LEU A 15 44.30 21.84 40.58
N ILE A 16 43.37 20.99 40.14
CA ILE A 16 43.56 20.09 39.01
C ILE A 16 42.60 20.49 37.89
N ARG A 17 43.19 21.26 36.97
CA ARG A 17 43.02 21.27 35.51
C ARG A 17 41.69 20.77 34.93
N LEU A 18 40.98 21.71 34.31
CA LEU A 18 39.98 21.48 33.25
C LEU A 18 40.50 20.52 32.17
N PRO A 19 39.62 19.63 31.68
CA PRO A 19 39.52 19.34 30.26
C PRO A 19 38.10 19.67 29.78
N ALA A 20 38.03 20.60 28.83
CA ALA A 20 36.93 20.69 27.89
C ALA A 20 36.81 19.36 27.12
N VAL A 21 35.58 18.91 26.79
CA VAL A 21 35.23 18.22 25.54
C VAL A 21 33.71 17.93 25.50
N PHE A 22 33.05 18.63 24.58
CA PHE A 22 31.95 18.24 23.71
C PHE A 22 30.74 17.45 24.25
N LEU A 23 29.58 18.10 24.32
CA LEU A 23 28.31 17.49 23.93
C LEU A 23 27.55 18.44 22.98
N ALA A 24 27.85 18.33 21.69
CA ALA A 24 27.01 18.91 20.64
C ALA A 24 25.80 17.98 20.45
N ALA A 25 24.62 18.44 20.87
CA ALA A 25 23.36 17.76 20.61
C ALA A 25 23.02 17.88 19.13
N VAL A 26 23.29 16.82 18.36
CA VAL A 26 22.85 16.71 16.96
C VAL A 26 21.37 16.33 16.96
N LEU A 27 20.50 17.33 16.72
CA LEU A 27 19.12 17.10 16.29
C LEU A 27 19.15 16.54 14.86
N VAL A 28 19.26 15.22 14.72
CA VAL A 28 18.98 14.53 13.46
C VAL A 28 17.46 14.57 13.27
N GLY A 29 16.98 15.55 12.51
CA GLY A 29 15.61 15.53 12.00
C GLY A 29 15.44 14.32 11.10
N VAL A 30 14.66 13.34 11.56
CA VAL A 30 14.22 12.23 10.71
C VAL A 30 13.22 12.82 9.73
N ALA A 31 13.70 13.26 8.57
CA ALA A 31 12.85 13.53 7.43
C ALA A 31 12.24 12.19 7.01
N GLY A 32 11.06 11.88 7.54
CA GLY A 32 10.26 10.78 7.06
C GLY A 32 9.99 11.04 5.57
N ALA A 33 10.59 10.23 4.71
CA ALA A 33 10.19 10.19 3.32
C ALA A 33 8.73 9.73 3.28
N HIS A 34 7.81 10.67 3.09
CA HIS A 34 6.43 10.34 2.76
C HIS A 34 6.46 9.71 1.37
N ALA A 35 6.55 8.39 1.30
CA ALA A 35 6.24 7.67 0.09
C ALA A 35 4.79 8.03 -0.26
N ALA A 36 4.58 8.74 -1.37
CA ALA A 36 3.25 8.97 -1.88
C ALA A 36 2.59 7.61 -2.10
N ASP A 37 1.44 7.38 -1.47
CA ASP A 37 0.70 6.14 -1.68
C ASP A 37 0.34 6.04 -3.17
N THR A 38 0.89 5.03 -3.84
CA THR A 38 0.67 4.81 -5.28
C THR A 38 -0.72 4.25 -5.57
N TRP A 39 -1.44 3.84 -4.52
CA TRP A 39 -2.81 3.36 -4.59
C TRP A 39 -3.80 4.51 -4.45
N LEU A 40 -4.48 4.83 -5.54
CA LEU A 40 -5.56 5.78 -5.55
C LEU A 40 -6.87 5.10 -5.14
N THR A 41 -7.52 5.63 -4.11
CA THR A 41 -8.87 5.19 -3.71
C THR A 41 -9.93 5.72 -4.65
N ILE A 42 -10.67 4.78 -5.25
CA ILE A 42 -11.79 5.09 -6.14
C ILE A 42 -13.08 5.27 -5.34
N THR A 43 -13.27 4.44 -4.31
CA THR A 43 -14.41 4.51 -3.39
C THR A 43 -14.06 3.83 -2.07
N GLY A 44 -14.79 4.20 -1.00
CA GLY A 44 -14.65 3.65 0.34
C GLY A 44 -13.53 4.28 1.16
N ASP A 45 -13.23 3.66 2.30
CA ASP A 45 -12.22 4.11 3.26
C ASP A 45 -11.12 3.05 3.46
N PRO A 46 -9.95 3.18 2.82
CA PRO A 46 -8.87 2.21 2.95
C PRO A 46 -8.22 2.18 4.34
N ALA A 47 -8.49 3.17 5.21
CA ALA A 47 -8.01 3.14 6.60
C ALA A 47 -8.90 2.24 7.48
N ASN A 48 -10.06 1.82 6.98
CA ASN A 48 -11.01 0.99 7.69
C ASN A 48 -11.14 -0.40 7.03
N SER A 49 -10.46 -1.39 7.60
CA SER A 49 -10.50 -2.79 7.14
C SER A 49 -11.90 -3.44 7.07
N ALA A 50 -12.87 -2.86 7.79
CA ALA A 50 -14.26 -3.32 7.79
C ALA A 50 -15.11 -2.65 6.70
N SER A 51 -14.59 -1.71 5.91
CA SER A 51 -15.34 -1.07 4.83
C SER A 51 -15.13 -1.77 3.49
N TYR A 52 -16.10 -1.63 2.60
CA TYR A 52 -15.88 -1.86 1.17
C TYR A 52 -15.04 -0.73 0.61
N TYR A 53 -13.96 -1.04 -0.09
CA TYR A 53 -13.18 -0.04 -0.81
C TYR A 53 -12.52 -0.63 -2.06
N ILE A 54 -12.27 0.24 -3.03
CA ILE A 54 -11.55 -0.09 -4.27
C ILE A 54 -10.39 0.87 -4.42
N GLN A 55 -9.23 0.34 -4.76
CA GLN A 55 -8.07 1.14 -5.11
C GLN A 55 -7.44 0.66 -6.42
N VAL A 56 -6.83 1.59 -7.15
CA VAL A 56 -6.07 1.33 -8.37
C VAL A 56 -4.63 1.81 -8.18
N ASN A 57 -3.66 1.05 -8.68
CA ASN A 57 -2.27 1.46 -8.64
C ASN A 57 -1.91 2.19 -9.94
N VAL A 58 -1.95 3.52 -9.90
CA VAL A 58 -1.68 4.35 -11.09
C VAL A 58 -0.21 4.39 -11.47
N ALA A 59 0.70 4.10 -10.52
CA ALA A 59 2.14 4.11 -10.77
C ALA A 59 2.63 2.81 -11.43
N ALA A 60 1.81 1.75 -11.42
CA ALA A 60 2.13 0.44 -11.97
C ALA A 60 1.29 0.11 -13.22
N ILE A 61 0.79 1.13 -13.92
CA ILE A 61 0.11 0.93 -15.20
C ILE A 61 1.11 0.53 -16.27
N GLU A 62 0.86 -0.58 -16.97
CA GLU A 62 1.62 -0.97 -18.14
C GLU A 62 0.87 -0.57 -19.41
N VAL A 63 1.60 -0.02 -20.37
CA VAL A 63 1.08 0.43 -21.66
C VAL A 63 1.61 -0.48 -22.76
N LYS A 64 0.71 -1.11 -23.51
CA LYS A 64 1.05 -1.93 -24.67
C LYS A 64 0.06 -1.65 -25.80
N ASP A 65 0.49 -0.87 -26.78
CA ASP A 65 -0.37 -0.40 -27.88
C ASP A 65 -1.66 0.24 -27.32
N ASP A 66 -2.84 -0.24 -27.75
CA ASP A 66 -4.15 0.21 -27.24
C ASP A 66 -4.59 -0.50 -25.95
N LEU A 67 -3.74 -1.34 -25.37
CA LEU A 67 -4.01 -2.04 -24.12
C LEU A 67 -3.36 -1.33 -22.93
N ARG A 68 -4.06 -1.33 -21.79
CA ARG A 68 -3.50 -0.96 -20.49
C ARG A 68 -3.64 -2.13 -19.53
N LEU A 69 -2.59 -2.48 -18.80
CA LEU A 69 -2.69 -3.34 -17.63
C LEU A 69 -2.63 -2.47 -16.38
N LEU A 70 -3.67 -2.58 -15.54
CA LEU A 70 -3.85 -1.76 -14.36
C LEU A 70 -4.07 -2.66 -13.14
N PRO A 71 -3.21 -2.59 -12.11
CA PRO A 71 -3.47 -3.28 -10.86
C PRO A 71 -4.65 -2.64 -10.12
N VAL A 72 -5.62 -3.46 -9.74
CA VAL A 72 -6.81 -3.06 -8.98
C VAL A 72 -6.95 -3.96 -7.78
N ARG A 73 -7.22 -3.38 -6.61
CA ARG A 73 -7.43 -4.14 -5.38
C ARG A 73 -8.73 -3.74 -4.71
N ILE A 74 -9.45 -4.74 -4.22
CA ILE A 74 -10.80 -4.58 -3.68
C ILE A 74 -10.88 -5.25 -2.31
N ASN A 75 -11.29 -4.49 -1.30
CA ASN A 75 -11.64 -5.01 0.02
C ASN A 75 -13.15 -5.06 0.17
N ARG A 76 -13.65 -6.10 0.85
CA ARG A 76 -15.06 -6.27 1.16
C ARG A 76 -15.29 -6.07 2.67
N ALA A 77 -16.36 -5.36 3.00
CA ALA A 77 -16.85 -5.26 4.38
C ALA A 77 -17.29 -6.63 4.93
N THR A 78 -17.92 -7.42 4.05
CA THR A 78 -18.36 -8.82 4.09
C THR A 78 -17.34 -9.90 3.73
N GLN A 79 -17.49 -11.15 4.19
CA GLN A 79 -17.11 -12.29 3.34
C GLN A 79 -18.04 -12.25 2.13
N TRP A 80 -17.49 -12.35 0.93
CA TRP A 80 -18.23 -12.21 -0.32
C TRP A 80 -17.99 -13.40 -1.25
N ALA A 81 -19.02 -13.78 -2.00
CA ALA A 81 -18.95 -14.83 -3.01
C ALA A 81 -19.59 -14.36 -4.33
N PRO A 82 -18.95 -14.61 -5.50
CA PRO A 82 -19.64 -14.48 -6.76
C PRO A 82 -20.81 -15.47 -6.86
N ALA A 83 -21.91 -15.05 -7.48
CA ALA A 83 -23.06 -15.92 -7.71
C ALA A 83 -22.66 -17.14 -8.55
N GLY A 84 -23.00 -18.34 -8.07
CA GLY A 84 -22.68 -19.60 -8.76
C GLY A 84 -21.23 -20.09 -8.59
N GLU A 85 -20.40 -19.41 -7.79
CA GLU A 85 -19.02 -19.81 -7.53
C GLU A 85 -18.82 -20.23 -6.07
N ALA A 86 -18.13 -21.35 -5.85
CA ALA A 86 -17.73 -21.82 -4.53
C ALA A 86 -16.53 -21.06 -3.95
N LEU A 87 -16.36 -19.79 -4.32
CA LEU A 87 -15.23 -18.94 -3.94
C LEU A 87 -15.71 -17.87 -2.97
N GLN A 88 -15.23 -17.91 -1.73
CA GLN A 88 -15.48 -16.88 -0.74
C GLN A 88 -14.20 -16.16 -0.36
N PHE A 89 -14.21 -14.83 -0.34
CA PHE A 89 -13.04 -14.02 0.02
C PHE A 89 -13.41 -12.72 0.73
N ARG A 90 -12.42 -12.15 1.42
CA ARG A 90 -12.50 -10.84 2.09
C ARG A 90 -11.88 -9.73 1.26
N SER A 91 -10.80 -10.02 0.54
CA SER A 91 -10.19 -9.06 -0.37
C SER A 91 -9.57 -9.76 -1.58
N VAL A 92 -9.41 -9.02 -2.67
CA VAL A 92 -8.83 -9.54 -3.92
C VAL A 92 -7.91 -8.50 -4.56
N ALA A 93 -6.69 -8.91 -4.90
CA ALA A 93 -5.77 -8.12 -5.71
C ALA A 93 -5.83 -8.66 -7.16
N THR A 94 -5.99 -7.78 -8.13
CA THR A 94 -6.26 -8.14 -9.52
C THR A 94 -5.39 -7.37 -10.49
N GLU A 95 -5.21 -7.94 -11.68
CA GLU A 95 -4.74 -7.21 -12.86
C GLU A 95 -5.91 -7.07 -13.83
N VAL A 96 -6.17 -5.83 -14.25
CA VAL A 96 -7.21 -5.49 -15.21
C VAL A 96 -6.57 -5.12 -16.54
N GLN A 97 -7.02 -5.74 -17.61
CA GLN A 97 -6.72 -5.32 -18.96
C GLN A 97 -7.83 -4.41 -19.48
N ILE A 98 -7.44 -3.22 -19.92
CA ILE A 98 -8.32 -2.24 -20.55
C ILE A 98 -7.95 -2.19 -22.03
N ASP A 99 -8.95 -2.40 -22.90
CA ASP A 99 -8.84 -2.17 -24.34
C ASP A 99 -9.38 -0.77 -24.64
N CYS A 100 -8.48 0.13 -25.05
CA CYS A 100 -8.82 1.52 -25.32
C CYS A 100 -9.49 1.73 -26.68
N THR A 101 -9.41 0.78 -27.60
CA THR A 101 -10.13 0.82 -28.87
C THR A 101 -11.60 0.48 -28.64
N GLN A 102 -11.87 -0.54 -27.83
CA GLN A 102 -13.23 -0.98 -27.51
C GLN A 102 -13.83 -0.29 -26.28
N GLN A 103 -13.03 0.44 -25.50
CA GLN A 103 -13.42 1.06 -24.23
C GLN A 103 -14.02 0.06 -23.23
N ILE A 104 -13.40 -1.13 -23.13
CA ILE A 104 -13.82 -2.20 -22.22
C ILE A 104 -12.69 -2.60 -21.28
N ALA A 105 -13.05 -3.17 -20.13
CA ALA A 105 -12.11 -3.66 -19.14
C ALA A 105 -12.48 -5.08 -18.67
N ARG A 106 -11.47 -5.93 -18.52
CA ARG A 106 -11.62 -7.30 -18.00
C ARG A 106 -10.52 -7.63 -16.99
N TYR A 107 -10.84 -8.48 -16.02
CA TYR A 107 -9.83 -9.10 -15.17
C TYR A 107 -9.04 -10.13 -15.97
N VAL A 108 -7.71 -10.07 -15.86
CA VAL A 108 -6.80 -11.07 -16.45
C VAL A 108 -6.10 -11.91 -15.38
N LYS A 109 -6.07 -11.42 -14.14
CA LYS A 109 -5.56 -12.16 -12.99
C LYS A 109 -6.24 -11.72 -11.71
N ALA A 110 -6.38 -12.65 -10.77
CA ALA A 110 -6.90 -12.38 -9.43
C ALA A 110 -6.17 -13.24 -8.38
N ALA A 111 -5.76 -12.61 -7.28
CA ALA A 111 -5.27 -13.23 -6.06
C ALA A 111 -6.28 -12.97 -4.94
N PHE A 112 -6.86 -14.04 -4.39
CA PHE A 112 -7.94 -13.98 -3.40
C PHE A 112 -7.41 -14.24 -2.00
N TYR A 113 -7.86 -13.43 -1.05
CA TYR A 113 -7.41 -13.45 0.34
C TYR A 113 -8.58 -13.68 1.30
N ALA A 114 -8.32 -14.46 2.34
CA ALA A 114 -9.30 -14.76 3.39
C ALA A 114 -9.41 -13.63 4.43
N GLN A 115 -8.43 -12.72 4.48
CA GLN A 115 -8.41 -11.57 5.39
C GLN A 115 -8.70 -10.28 4.63
N PRO A 116 -9.20 -9.23 5.30
CA PRO A 116 -9.29 -7.91 4.70
C PRO A 116 -7.90 -7.32 4.43
N ASP A 117 -7.86 -6.28 3.61
CA ASP A 117 -6.69 -5.48 3.27
C ASP A 117 -5.55 -6.30 2.64
N PHE A 118 -5.89 -7.38 1.92
CA PHE A 118 -4.94 -8.20 1.17
C PHE A 118 -3.88 -8.85 2.08
N ARG A 119 -4.25 -9.11 3.34
CA ARG A 119 -3.34 -9.67 4.35
C ARG A 119 -3.26 -11.19 4.28
N GLY A 120 -2.08 -11.70 4.64
CA GLY A 120 -1.75 -13.11 4.59
C GLY A 120 -1.46 -13.60 3.18
N GLU A 121 -1.26 -14.91 3.04
CA GLU A 121 -1.06 -15.53 1.73
C GLU A 121 -2.38 -15.63 0.96
N PRO A 122 -2.38 -15.37 -0.36
CA PRO A 122 -3.55 -15.61 -1.17
C PRO A 122 -3.86 -17.10 -1.19
N PHE A 123 -5.06 -17.49 -0.80
CA PHE A 123 -5.47 -18.90 -0.79
C PHE A 123 -5.81 -19.41 -2.19
N ARG A 124 -5.98 -18.50 -3.16
CA ARG A 124 -6.20 -18.83 -4.57
C ARG A 124 -5.64 -17.73 -5.46
N ILE A 125 -4.91 -18.13 -6.49
CA ILE A 125 -4.50 -17.26 -7.60
C ILE A 125 -5.10 -17.83 -8.88
N THR A 126 -5.65 -16.97 -9.73
CA THR A 126 -6.27 -17.35 -11.00
C THR A 126 -5.80 -16.41 -12.09
N THR A 127 -5.42 -16.98 -13.23
CA THR A 127 -5.15 -16.25 -14.47
C THR A 127 -6.27 -16.58 -15.44
N TYR A 128 -6.92 -15.56 -15.99
CA TYR A 128 -8.04 -15.72 -16.92
C TYR A 128 -7.52 -15.68 -18.36
N ALA A 129 -7.86 -16.72 -19.12
CA ALA A 129 -7.52 -16.80 -20.54
C ALA A 129 -8.29 -15.76 -21.37
N GLY A 130 -7.92 -15.60 -22.64
CA GLY A 130 -8.57 -14.63 -23.52
C GLY A 130 -10.05 -14.95 -23.82
N ASP A 131 -10.44 -16.21 -23.71
CA ASP A 131 -11.80 -16.72 -23.90
C ASP A 131 -12.62 -16.78 -22.60
N ASP A 132 -11.97 -16.77 -21.42
CA ASP A 132 -12.63 -16.61 -20.11
C ASP A 132 -12.78 -15.13 -19.76
N ILE A 133 -13.76 -14.47 -20.39
CA ILE A 133 -14.00 -13.05 -20.21
C ILE A 133 -14.64 -12.78 -18.84
N ARG A 134 -13.90 -12.07 -17.99
CA ARG A 134 -14.36 -11.57 -16.69
C ARG A 134 -14.45 -10.05 -16.71
N PRO A 135 -15.60 -9.45 -17.05
CA PRO A 135 -15.73 -8.00 -17.11
C PRO A 135 -15.38 -7.35 -15.76
N MET A 136 -14.71 -6.20 -15.81
CA MET A 136 -14.51 -5.39 -14.61
C MET A 136 -15.85 -4.76 -14.21
N ILE A 137 -16.45 -5.28 -13.13
CA ILE A 137 -17.71 -4.79 -12.59
C ILE A 137 -17.59 -4.61 -11.08
N PHE A 138 -17.76 -3.37 -10.63
CA PHE A 138 -17.91 -3.02 -9.21
C PHE A 138 -19.39 -3.02 -8.82
N LYS A 139 -19.90 -4.17 -8.36
CA LYS A 139 -21.32 -4.38 -8.06
C LYS A 139 -21.86 -3.56 -6.86
N ASP A 140 -20.98 -3.02 -6.02
CA ASP A 140 -21.37 -2.35 -4.77
C ASP A 140 -21.09 -0.83 -4.83
N SER A 141 -21.12 -0.23 -6.03
CA SER A 141 -20.89 1.20 -6.21
C SER A 141 -22.00 1.86 -7.03
N ASP A 142 -22.55 2.95 -6.50
CA ASP A 142 -23.68 3.67 -7.08
C ASP A 142 -23.30 4.56 -8.30
N ASP A 143 -22.01 4.88 -8.48
CA ASP A 143 -21.52 5.89 -9.44
C ASP A 143 -20.82 5.33 -10.71
N ASP A 144 -21.02 4.04 -11.03
CA ASP A 144 -20.31 3.30 -12.08
C ASP A 144 -18.81 3.69 -12.25
N PRO A 145 -17.96 3.35 -11.26
CA PRO A 145 -16.54 3.68 -11.33
C PRO A 145 -15.81 3.03 -12.51
N ASN A 146 -16.38 2.00 -13.16
CA ASN A 146 -15.72 1.31 -14.26
C ASN A 146 -15.49 2.25 -15.45
N ALA A 147 -16.54 2.95 -15.89
CA ALA A 147 -16.47 3.85 -17.04
C ALA A 147 -15.44 4.97 -16.82
N ARG A 148 -15.38 5.50 -15.59
CA ARG A 148 -14.41 6.54 -15.20
C ARG A 148 -12.98 6.04 -15.25
N ILE A 149 -12.72 4.83 -14.74
CA ILE A 149 -11.38 4.21 -14.76
C ILE A 149 -10.95 3.94 -16.21
N VAL A 150 -11.82 3.35 -17.03
CA VAL A 150 -11.54 3.08 -18.45
C VAL A 150 -11.18 4.37 -19.18
N LYS A 151 -12.03 5.39 -19.07
CA LYS A 151 -11.80 6.69 -19.71
C LYS A 151 -10.48 7.32 -19.26
N ALA A 152 -10.20 7.30 -17.95
CA ALA A 152 -8.97 7.85 -17.40
C ALA A 152 -7.74 7.11 -17.93
N ALA A 153 -7.70 5.78 -17.85
CA ALA A 153 -6.58 4.96 -18.31
C ALA A 153 -6.27 5.15 -19.80
N CYS A 154 -7.31 5.28 -20.63
CA CYS A 154 -7.16 5.50 -22.07
C CYS A 154 -6.77 6.93 -22.45
N SER A 155 -6.89 7.89 -21.53
CA SER A 155 -6.42 9.26 -21.77
C SER A 155 -4.90 9.43 -21.61
N VAL A 156 -4.21 8.46 -20.98
CA VAL A 156 -2.78 8.56 -20.59
C VAL A 156 -1.79 8.55 -21.77
N GLY A 157 -2.25 8.44 -23.02
CA GLY A 157 -1.44 8.64 -24.24
C GLY A 157 -1.70 9.94 -25.01
N ASN A 158 -2.76 10.67 -24.66
CA ASN A 158 -3.14 11.94 -25.31
C ASN A 158 -2.52 13.17 -24.62
N VAL A 159 -1.87 12.98 -23.47
CA VAL A 159 -1.03 14.00 -22.82
C VAL A 159 0.33 13.96 -23.49
N THR A 160 0.40 14.29 -24.78
CA THR A 160 1.68 14.59 -25.41
C THR A 160 2.22 15.87 -24.82
N ASN A 161 3.47 15.79 -24.36
CA ASN A 161 4.39 16.89 -24.07
C ASN A 161 3.99 18.19 -24.78
N ASN A 162 3.69 19.22 -23.99
CA ASN A 162 3.82 20.60 -24.43
C ASN A 162 5.00 21.24 -23.71
#